data_AF-A0AAW8SWY3-F1
#
_entry.id   AF-A0AAW8SWY3-F1
#
_cell.length_a   1.000
_cell.length_b   1.000
_cell.length_c   1.000
_cell.angle_alpha   90.00
_cell.angle_beta   90.00
_cell.angle_gamma   90.00
#
_symmetry.space_group_name_H-M   'P 1'
#
loop_
_entity.id
_entity.type
_entity.pdbx_description
1 polymer ?
#
loop_
_entity_poly.entity_id
_entity_poly.type
_entity_poly.pdbx_seq_one_letter_code
_entity_poly.pdbx_strand_id
1 'polypeptide(L)'
;MDMTYFEGQAVFLEDYKKVAKAATINQQQVIDQVMEQLNKPTPDDKLFYILPGEETANGLAVRFPFRKELIAMDNEATVSTQFFYEGSPYEYEVVEEEQL
;
A
#
# COMPACT_ATOMS: atom_id res chain seq x y z
N MET A 1 20.51 5.09 -7.58
CA MET A 1 19.57 5.95 -6.85
C MET A 1 18.43 5.05 -6.43
N ASP A 2 18.27 4.80 -5.13
CA ASP A 2 17.07 4.13 -4.62
C ASP A 2 15.89 5.07 -4.84
N MET A 3 15.14 4.85 -5.93
CA MET A 3 13.92 5.59 -6.20
C MET A 3 12.91 5.20 -5.13
N THR A 4 12.67 6.11 -4.19
CA THR A 4 11.59 5.99 -3.22
C THR A 4 10.33 6.50 -3.89
N TYR A 5 9.33 5.64 -4.04
CA TYR A 5 8.10 5.98 -4.76
C TYR A 5 7.06 6.63 -3.86
N PHE A 6 7.13 6.34 -2.56
CA PHE A 6 6.24 6.90 -1.54
C PHE A 6 6.94 7.00 -0.19
N GLU A 7 6.49 7.94 0.64
CA GLU A 7 7.01 8.09 1.99
C GLU A 7 6.56 6.92 2.87
N GLY A 8 7.45 6.41 3.71
CA GLY A 8 7.18 5.21 4.52
C GLY A 8 7.40 3.88 3.78
N GLN A 9 8.04 3.89 2.60
CA GLN A 9 8.36 2.67 1.83
C GLN A 9 9.04 1.57 2.64
N ALA A 10 10.01 1.92 3.48
CA ALA A 10 10.70 0.96 4.33
C ALA A 10 9.76 0.30 5.34
N VAL A 11 8.94 1.09 6.04
CA VAL A 11 7.96 0.62 7.04
C VAL A 11 6.92 -0.27 6.38
N PHE A 12 6.41 0.13 5.21
CA PHE A 12 5.49 -0.68 4.42
C PHE A 12 6.09 -2.04 4.07
N LEU A 13 7.33 -2.09 3.59
CA LEU A 13 7.99 -3.35 3.24
C LEU A 13 8.21 -4.24 4.46
N GLU A 14 8.45 -3.66 5.65
CA GLU A 14 8.54 -4.42 6.89
C GLU A 14 7.19 -5.02 7.29
N ASP A 15 6.10 -4.24 7.23
CA ASP A 15 4.76 -4.73 7.55
C ASP A 15 4.25 -5.73 6.51
N TYR A 16 4.51 -5.49 5.21
CA TYR A 16 4.22 -6.42 4.14
C TYR A 16 4.90 -7.77 4.36
N LYS A 17 6.18 -7.80 4.73
CA LYS A 17 6.91 -9.06 5.01
C LYS A 17 6.32 -9.85 6.19
N LYS A 18 5.71 -9.19 7.16
CA LYS A 18 5.08 -9.85 8.32
C LYS A 18 3.80 -10.58 7.93
N VAL A 19 3.05 -10.05 6.95
CA VAL A 19 1.75 -10.61 6.54
C VAL A 19 1.83 -11.46 5.27
N ALA A 20 2.82 -11.23 4.42
CA ALA A 20 2.98 -11.95 3.17
C ALA A 20 3.32 -13.43 3.40
N LYS A 21 2.73 -14.29 2.58
CA LYS A 21 2.99 -15.74 2.58
C LYS A 21 4.36 -16.10 1.99
N ALA A 22 4.87 -15.25 1.10
CA ALA A 22 6.11 -15.51 0.38
C ALA A 22 7.33 -15.38 1.31
N ALA A 23 8.16 -16.43 1.36
CA ALA A 23 9.41 -16.43 2.13
C ALA A 23 10.43 -15.40 1.62
N THR A 24 10.36 -15.06 0.33
CA THR A 24 11.18 -14.03 -0.31
C THR A 24 10.28 -13.13 -1.13
N ILE A 25 10.25 -11.84 -0.80
CA ILE A 25 9.51 -10.84 -1.58
C ILE A 25 10.47 -10.08 -2.50
N ASN A 26 10.06 -9.85 -3.75
CA ASN A 26 10.76 -8.92 -4.62
C ASN A 26 10.24 -7.51 -4.33
N GLN A 27 11.02 -6.75 -3.56
CA GLN A 27 10.62 -5.41 -3.11
C GLN A 27 10.19 -4.53 -4.28
N GLN A 28 10.96 -4.52 -5.38
CA GLN A 28 10.65 -3.70 -6.55
C GLN A 28 9.29 -4.05 -7.16
N GLN A 29 8.96 -5.35 -7.23
CA GLN A 29 7.65 -5.78 -7.73
C GLN A 29 6.51 -5.39 -6.81
N VAL A 30 6.69 -5.50 -5.48
CA VAL A 30 5.68 -5.07 -4.52
C VAL A 30 5.44 -3.57 -4.66
N ILE A 31 6.50 -2.76 -4.76
CA ILE A 31 6.38 -1.31 -4.95
C ILE A 31 5.67 -0.96 -6.26
N ASP A 32 5.99 -1.65 -7.35
CA ASP A 32 5.33 -1.45 -8.64
C ASP A 32 3.82 -1.74 -8.56
N GLN A 33 3.44 -2.84 -7.91
CA GLN A 33 2.02 -3.17 -7.68
C GLN A 33 1.31 -2.14 -6.79
N VAL A 34 1.98 -1.66 -5.73
CA VAL A 34 1.44 -0.61 -4.86
C VAL A 34 1.18 0.64 -5.69
N MET A 35 2.17 1.10 -6.45
CA MET A 35 2.01 2.26 -7.33
C MET A 35 0.92 2.04 -8.38
N GLU A 36 0.82 0.87 -8.98
CA GLU A 36 -0.25 0.59 -9.93
C GLU A 36 -1.64 0.71 -9.28
N GLN A 37 -1.82 0.19 -8.05
CA GLN A 37 -3.08 0.34 -7.31
C GLN A 37 -3.34 1.79 -6.89
N LEU A 38 -2.34 2.49 -6.36
CA LEU A 38 -2.50 3.87 -5.88
C LEU A 38 -2.74 4.88 -7.02
N ASN A 39 -2.25 4.60 -8.22
CA ASN A 39 -2.50 5.42 -9.40
C ASN A 39 -3.88 5.15 -10.03
N LYS A 40 -4.62 4.12 -9.60
CA LYS A 40 -5.99 3.91 -10.07
C LYS A 40 -6.91 5.00 -9.52
N PRO A 41 -7.82 5.54 -10.33
CA PRO A 41 -8.79 6.51 -9.85
C PRO A 41 -9.72 5.84 -8.83
N THR A 42 -9.57 6.18 -7.55
CA THR A 42 -10.50 5.77 -6.51
C THR A 42 -11.63 6.79 -6.39
N PRO A 43 -12.90 6.36 -6.28
CA PRO A 43 -14.04 7.25 -6.04
C PRO A 43 -13.98 7.89 -4.65
N ASP A 44 -13.28 7.25 -3.71
CA ASP A 44 -13.03 7.75 -2.36
C ASP A 44 -11.66 8.45 -2.26
N ASP A 45 -11.59 9.47 -1.41
CA ASP A 45 -10.33 10.13 -1.00
C ASP A 45 -9.37 9.19 -0.24
N LYS A 46 -9.86 8.01 0.17
CA LYS A 46 -9.08 7.00 0.88
C LYS A 46 -8.36 6.10 -0.12
N LEU A 47 -7.04 6.08 -0.04
CA LEU A 47 -6.19 5.19 -0.83
C LEU A 47 -5.80 3.97 0.01
N PHE A 48 -5.96 2.80 -0.58
CA PHE A 48 -5.55 1.56 0.05
C PHE A 48 -4.82 0.69 -0.95
N TYR A 49 -3.75 0.05 -0.50
CA TYR A 49 -3.20 -1.10 -1.19
C TYR A 49 -3.78 -2.37 -0.57
N ILE A 50 -4.38 -3.22 -1.39
CA ILE A 50 -4.99 -4.47 -0.95
C ILE A 50 -4.08 -5.61 -1.37
N LEU A 51 -3.54 -6.31 -0.38
CA LEU A 51 -2.85 -7.58 -0.55
C LEU A 51 -3.89 -8.71 -0.45
N PRO A 52 -4.20 -9.42 -1.54
CA PRO A 52 -5.20 -10.49 -1.51
C PRO A 52 -4.81 -11.60 -0.54
N GLY A 53 -5.81 -12.22 0.08
CA GLY A 53 -5.60 -13.26 1.10
C GLY A 53 -4.82 -14.48 0.59
N GLU A 54 -4.89 -14.76 -0.71
CA GLU A 54 -4.09 -15.82 -1.35
C GLU A 54 -2.57 -15.60 -1.20
N GLU A 55 -2.16 -14.33 -1.11
CA GLU A 55 -0.78 -13.88 -0.96
C GLU A 55 -0.40 -13.62 0.51
N THR A 56 -1.35 -13.69 1.46
CA THR A 56 -1.08 -13.52 2.90
C THR A 56 -0.93 -14.86 3.61
N ALA A 57 -0.13 -14.88 4.68
CA ALA A 57 0.10 -16.06 5.48
C ALA A 57 -1.17 -16.54 6.21
N ASN A 58 -2.08 -15.62 6.51
CA ASN A 58 -3.33 -15.89 7.22
C ASN A 58 -4.50 -16.24 6.30
N GLY A 59 -4.34 -16.16 4.98
CA GLY A 59 -5.43 -16.39 4.02
C GLY A 59 -6.45 -15.24 3.93
N LEU A 60 -6.26 -14.16 4.69
CA LEU A 60 -7.14 -13.00 4.76
C LEU A 60 -6.54 -11.83 3.98
N ALA A 61 -7.36 -11.11 3.22
CA ALA A 61 -6.89 -9.91 2.53
C ALA A 61 -6.48 -8.83 3.54
N VAL A 62 -5.36 -8.15 3.28
CA VAL A 62 -4.84 -7.09 4.14
C VAL A 62 -4.89 -5.77 3.39
N ARG A 63 -5.45 -4.76 4.03
CA ARG A 63 -5.58 -3.40 3.50
C ARG A 63 -4.57 -2.50 4.19
N PHE A 64 -3.62 -2.01 3.41
CA PHE A 64 -2.60 -1.07 3.82
C PHE A 64 -3.08 0.36 3.55
N PRO A 65 -3.19 1.23 4.57
CA PRO A 65 -3.66 2.59 4.38
C PRO A 65 -2.59 3.49 3.76
N PHE A 66 -2.99 4.22 2.72
CA PHE A 66 -2.18 5.22 2.05
C PHE A 66 -2.90 6.57 2.02
N ARG A 67 -2.10 7.62 1.94
CA ARG A 67 -2.54 8.99 1.71
C ARG A 67 -1.87 9.54 0.46
N LYS A 68 -2.59 10.34 -0.32
CA LYS A 68 -2.00 11.17 -1.37
C LYS A 68 -2.04 12.62 -0.90
N GLU A 69 -0.96 13.35 -1.11
CA GLU A 69 -0.92 14.79 -0.92
C GLU A 69 -0.46 15.46 -2.21
N LEU A 70 -1.13 16.56 -2.55
CA LEU A 70 -0.77 17.40 -3.68
C LEU A 70 0.19 18.47 -3.17
N ILE A 71 1.46 18.36 -3.56
CA ILE A 71 2.50 19.29 -3.16
C ILE A 71 2.68 20.31 -4.29
N ALA A 72 2.46 21.58 -3.97
CA ALA A 72 2.74 22.67 -4.90
C ALA A 72 4.25 22.87 -5.01
N MET A 73 4.79 22.75 -6.22
CA MET A 73 6.18 23.08 -6.49
C MET A 73 6.25 24.57 -6.88
N ASP A 74 6.82 25.37 -5.99
CA ASP A 74 6.85 26.85 -6.03
C ASP A 74 7.42 27.43 -7.35
N ASN A 75 8.22 26.67 -8.10
CA ASN A 75 8.91 27.15 -9.29
C ASN A 75 8.15 27.00 -10.61
N GLU A 76 7.09 26.18 -10.71
CA GLU A 76 6.52 25.82 -12.03
C GLU A 76 4.98 25.78 -12.09
N ALA A 77 4.25 26.21 -11.06
CA ALA A 77 2.79 26.04 -10.98
C ALA A 77 2.34 24.59 -11.26
N THR A 78 3.23 23.63 -10.97
CA THR A 78 2.98 22.19 -11.08
C THR A 78 2.69 21.64 -9.69
N VAL A 79 1.57 20.93 -9.57
CA VAL A 79 1.30 20.11 -8.39
C VAL A 79 1.84 18.71 -8.66
N SER A 80 2.65 18.19 -7.73
CA SER A 80 3.08 16.79 -7.75
C SER A 80 2.27 16.00 -6.74
N THR A 81 1.81 14.82 -7.13
CA THR A 81 1.15 13.88 -6.23
C THR A 81 2.22 13.08 -5.52
N GLN A 82 2.30 13.22 -4.19
CA GLN A 82 3.15 12.39 -3.35
C GLN A 82 2.29 11.43 -2.55
N PHE A 83 2.69 10.15 -2.52
CA PHE A 83 2.02 9.13 -1.74
C PHE A 83 2.74 8.91 -0.41
N PHE A 84 1.98 8.65 0.64
CA PHE A 84 2.44 8.43 2.00
C PHE A 84 1.81 7.17 2.55
N TYR A 85 2.61 6.27 3.09
CA TYR A 85 2.12 5.10 3.81
C TYR A 85 1.83 5.50 5.26
N GLU A 86 0.56 5.38 5.68
CA GLU A 86 0.13 5.81 7.02
C GLU A 86 0.55 4.82 8.12
N GLY A 87 1.01 3.62 7.74
CA GLY A 87 1.47 2.62 8.71
C GLY A 87 0.35 1.80 9.33
N SER A 88 0.66 1.22 10.48
CA SER A 88 -0.30 0.46 11.29
C SER A 88 -1.24 1.38 12.09
N PRO A 89 -2.52 1.02 12.27
CA PRO A 89 -3.08 -0.31 12.01
C PRO A 89 -3.52 -0.52 10.55
N TYR A 90 -3.00 -1.58 9.93
CA TYR A 90 -3.55 -2.13 8.69
C TYR A 90 -4.73 -3.05 9.01
N GLU A 91 -5.76 -3.02 8.18
CA GLU A 91 -7.01 -3.75 8.43
C GLU A 91 -6.96 -5.11 7.72
N TYR A 92 -7.28 -6.17 8.45
CA TYR A 92 -7.58 -7.46 7.84
C TYR A 92 -9.05 -7.45 7.43
N GLU A 93 -9.33 -7.85 6.20
CA GLU A 93 -10.68 -8.20 5.81
C GLU A 93 -11.03 -9.49 6.58
N VAL A 94 -11.68 -9.31 7.73
CA VAL A 94 -12.35 -10.41 8.44
C VAL A 94 -13.48 -10.82 7.51
N VAL A 95 -13.23 -11.90 6.77
CA VAL A 95 -14.35 -12.70 6.28
C VAL A 95 -15.02 -13.18 7.56
N GLU A 96 -16.17 -12.62 7.89
CA GLU A 96 -17.09 -13.27 8.81
C GLU A 96 -17.45 -14.60 8.16
N GLU A 97 -16.60 -15.62 8.35
CA GLU A 97 -17.07 -16.99 8.32
C GLU A 97 -18.02 -17.10 9.50
N GLU A 98 -19.27 -16.68 9.27
CA GLU A 98 -20.43 -17.10 10.03
C GLU A 98 -20.41 -18.64 9.97
N GLN A 99 -19.74 -19.21 10.97
CA GLN A 99 -19.79 -20.61 11.33
C GLN A 99 -21.24 -20.94 11.68
N LEU A 100 -22.02 -21.45 10.71
CA LEU A 100 -22.81 -22.70 10.73
C LEU A 100 -23.92 -22.73 9.67
#